data_AF-A0A9Q0T0G8-F1
#
_entry.id   AF-A0A9Q0T0G8-F1
#
_cell.length_a   1.000
_cell.length_b   1.000
_cell.length_c   1.000
_cell.angle_alpha   90.00
_cell.angle_beta   90.00
_cell.angle_gamma   90.00
#
_symmetry.space_group_name_H-M   'P 1'
#
loop_
_entity.id
_entity.type
_entity.pdbx_description
1 polymer ?
#
loop_
_entity_poly.entity_id
_entity_poly.type
_entity_poly.pdbx_seq_one_letter_code
_entity_poly.pdbx_strand_id
1 'polypeptide(L)'
;MAASASLTSSATEEELTLTVKWSGKEYAVRVCGDDSVAGLKRRICELTNVLPKRQKLLYPKISKKLADDFAFLSQLPLKSSLKMTMIG
;
A
#
# COMPACT_ATOMS: atom_id res chain seq x y z
N MET A 1 32.09 -4.44 14.29
CA MET A 1 31.53 -3.07 14.19
C MET A 1 30.72 -3.03 12.90
N ALA A 2 29.49 -2.57 12.79
CA ALA A 2 28.48 -2.03 13.70
C ALA A 2 27.11 -2.26 13.00
N ALA A 3 26.04 -2.31 13.79
CA ALA A 3 24.68 -2.57 13.36
C ALA A 3 24.14 -1.53 12.36
N SER A 4 23.37 -1.98 11.37
CA SER A 4 22.40 -1.14 10.66
C SER A 4 21.04 -1.84 10.66
N ALA A 5 20.45 -1.89 11.84
CA ALA A 5 19.01 -2.05 11.98
C ALA A 5 18.39 -0.67 11.77
N SER A 6 18.01 -0.36 10.53
CA SER A 6 17.20 0.81 10.21
C SER A 6 15.74 0.55 10.63
N LEU A 7 15.51 0.47 11.95
CA LEU A 7 14.19 0.69 12.53
C LEU A 7 13.90 2.18 12.38
N THR A 8 13.36 2.60 11.23
CA THR A 8 12.74 3.93 11.12
C THR A 8 11.37 3.85 11.77
N SER A 9 11.37 3.92 13.10
CA SER A 9 10.21 4.31 13.88
C SER A 9 10.10 5.84 13.79
N SER A 10 9.50 6.34 12.70
CA SER A 10 9.00 7.72 12.66
C SER A 10 7.53 7.65 13.07
N ALA A 11 7.32 7.74 14.37
CA ALA A 11 6.00 7.98 14.94
C ALA A 11 5.58 9.42 14.58
N THR A 12 4.26 9.59 14.32
CA THR A 12 3.47 10.82 14.08
C THR A 12 3.19 11.28 12.64
N GLU A 13 3.14 10.38 11.66
CA GLU A 13 2.40 10.62 10.41
C GLU A 13 1.34 9.51 10.30
N GLU A 14 0.12 9.83 9.84
CA GLU A 14 -1.06 8.95 9.97
C GLU A 14 -0.81 7.56 9.34
N GLU A 15 -0.40 6.57 10.15
CA GLU A 15 -0.12 5.22 9.69
C GLU A 15 -1.44 4.54 9.29
N LEU A 16 -1.57 4.26 7.99
CA LEU A 16 -2.70 3.54 7.41
C LEU A 16 -2.34 2.06 7.30
N THR A 17 -3.17 1.21 7.93
CA THR A 17 -3.10 -0.23 7.75
C THR A 17 -4.11 -0.67 6.68
N LEU A 18 -3.62 -1.01 5.49
CA LEU A 18 -4.44 -1.48 4.38
C LEU A 18 -4.42 -3.00 4.32
N THR A 19 -5.58 -3.63 4.13
CA THR A 19 -5.66 -5.07 3.89
C THR A 19 -5.92 -5.31 2.40
N VAL A 20 -4.96 -5.95 1.74
CA VAL A 20 -5.01 -6.27 0.32
C VAL A 20 -5.32 -7.75 0.15
N LYS A 21 -6.45 -8.07 -0.47
CA LYS A 21 -6.83 -9.45 -0.79
C LYS A 21 -6.38 -9.81 -2.21
N TRP A 22 -5.52 -10.82 -2.34
CA TRP A 22 -5.07 -11.33 -3.64
C TRP A 22 -5.04 -12.85 -3.64
N SER A 23 -5.54 -13.47 -4.71
CA SER A 23 -5.55 -14.92 -4.90
C SER A 23 -6.09 -15.71 -3.69
N GLY A 24 -7.14 -15.17 -3.04
CA GLY A 24 -7.75 -15.76 -1.84
C GLY A 24 -7.00 -15.53 -0.54
N LYS A 25 -5.82 -14.89 -0.55
CA LYS A 25 -5.02 -14.54 0.63
C LYS A 25 -5.18 -13.06 0.99
N GLU A 26 -5.11 -12.75 2.27
CA GLU A 26 -5.12 -11.38 2.79
C GLU A 26 -3.71 -10.95 3.21
N TYR A 27 -3.28 -9.77 2.77
CA TYR A 27 -1.98 -9.19 3.07
C TYR A 27 -2.19 -7.85 3.77
N ALA A 28 -1.67 -7.70 4.99
CA ALA A 28 -1.71 -6.44 5.71
C ALA A 28 -0.49 -5.60 5.32
N VAL A 29 -0.72 -4.41 4.77
CA VAL A 29 0.32 -3.48 4.34
C VAL A 29 0.18 -2.19 5.14
N ARG A 30 1.23 -1.80 5.83
CA ARG A 30 1.30 -0.55 6.57
C ARG A 30 2.00 0.50 5.71
N VAL A 31 1.36 1.63 5.53
CA VAL A 31 1.82 2.75 4.70
C VAL A 31 1.45 4.06 5.37
N CYS A 32 2.13 5.14 5.02
CA CYS A 32 1.79 6.45 5.52
C CYS A 32 0.82 7.18 4.57
N GLY A 33 0.07 8.17 5.06
CA GLY A 33 -0.77 9.01 4.19
C GLY A 33 0.04 9.76 3.14
N ASP A 34 1.26 10.15 3.49
CA ASP A 34 2.20 10.88 2.64
C ASP A 34 2.94 9.98 1.63
N ASP A 35 2.78 8.66 1.74
CA ASP A 35 3.28 7.75 0.72
C ASP A 35 2.47 7.89 -0.59
N SER A 36 3.16 7.66 -1.69
CA SER A 36 2.52 7.55 -3.01
C SER A 36 1.97 6.14 -3.24
N VAL A 37 1.04 6.04 -4.20
CA VAL A 37 0.54 4.76 -4.72
C VAL A 37 1.69 3.88 -5.23
N ALA A 38 2.75 4.46 -5.80
CA ALA A 38 3.95 3.72 -6.19
C ALA A 38 4.61 3.03 -4.99
N GLY A 39 4.70 3.71 -3.84
CA GLY A 39 5.22 3.17 -2.58
C GLY A 39 4.37 1.99 -2.10
N LEU A 40 3.05 2.14 -2.12
CA LEU A 40 2.11 1.08 -1.78
C LEU A 40 2.27 -0.16 -2.68
N LYS A 41 2.29 0.03 -4.01
CA LYS A 41 2.48 -1.07 -4.96
C LYS A 41 3.84 -1.76 -4.79
N ARG A 42 4.89 -1.02 -4.43
CA ARG A 42 6.20 -1.60 -4.13
C ARG A 42 6.15 -2.51 -2.90
N ARG A 43 5.52 -2.06 -1.81
CA ARG A 43 5.30 -2.89 -0.61
C ARG A 43 4.47 -4.14 -0.91
N ILE A 44 3.41 -3.99 -1.70
CA ILE A 44 2.61 -5.14 -2.15
C ILE A 44 3.44 -6.08 -3.02
N CYS A 45 4.35 -5.57 -3.86
CA CYS A 45 5.25 -6.37 -4.68
C CYS A 45 6.20 -7.19 -3.81
N GLU A 46 6.79 -6.59 -2.78
CA GLU A 46 7.64 -7.29 -1.81
C GLU A 46 6.90 -8.46 -1.12
N LEU A 47 5.60 -8.32 -0.87
CA LEU A 47 4.78 -9.35 -0.20
C LEU A 47 4.21 -10.42 -1.15
N THR A 48 3.78 -10.02 -2.35
CA THR A 48 3.05 -10.89 -3.29
C THR A 48 3.91 -11.38 -4.45
N ASN A 49 5.11 -10.81 -4.64
CA ASN A 49 5.96 -10.96 -5.84
C ASN A 49 5.30 -10.53 -7.16
N VAL A 50 4.12 -9.88 -7.11
CA VAL A 50 3.46 -9.35 -8.31
C VAL A 50 4.10 -8.00 -8.65
N LEU A 51 4.50 -7.80 -9.91
CA LEU A 51 5.09 -6.53 -10.34
C LEU A 51 4.10 -5.37 -10.23
N PRO A 52 4.52 -4.15 -9.81
CA PRO A 52 3.65 -2.97 -9.69
C PRO A 52 2.80 -2.67 -10.95
N LYS A 53 3.36 -2.91 -12.14
CA LYS A 53 2.67 -2.75 -13.43
C LYS A 53 1.52 -3.74 -13.66
N ARG A 54 1.57 -4.91 -13.02
CA ARG A 54 0.55 -5.97 -13.11
C ARG A 54 -0.46 -5.91 -11.98
N GLN A 55 -0.15 -5.20 -10.89
CA GLN A 55 -1.06 -5.01 -9.77
C GLN A 55 -2.17 -4.00 -10.11
N LYS A 56 -3.41 -4.48 -10.10
CA LYS A 56 -4.62 -3.69 -10.24
C LYS A 56 -5.37 -3.70 -8.92
N LEU A 57 -5.24 -2.60 -8.18
CA LEU A 57 -5.91 -2.39 -6.91
C LEU A 57 -7.37 -1.96 -7.15
N LEU A 58 -8.29 -2.80 -6.68
CA LEU A 58 -9.73 -2.61 -6.81
C LEU A 58 -10.33 -2.19 -5.48
N TYR A 59 -10.88 -0.98 -5.49
CA TYR A 59 -11.72 -0.45 -4.44
C TYR A 59 -12.84 0.42 -5.02
N PRO A 60 -14.12 0.23 -4.64
CA PRO A 60 -15.28 0.82 -5.32
C PRO A 60 -15.19 2.34 -5.55
N LYS A 61 -14.57 3.08 -4.63
CA LYS A 61 -14.52 4.56 -4.69
C LYS A 61 -13.24 5.15 -5.31
N ILE A 62 -12.13 4.39 -5.37
CA ILE A 62 -10.80 4.94 -5.71
C ILE A 62 -9.98 4.08 -6.67
N SER A 63 -10.54 3.03 -7.26
CA SER A 63 -9.83 2.14 -8.20
C SER A 63 -9.07 2.90 -9.31
N LYS A 64 -9.64 3.98 -9.85
CA LYS A 64 -8.98 4.82 -10.87
C LYS A 64 -7.80 5.61 -10.32
N LYS A 65 -7.93 6.14 -9.10
CA LYS A 65 -6.85 6.92 -8.47
C LYS A 65 -5.69 6.02 -8.02
N LEU A 66 -5.98 4.78 -7.64
CA LEU A 66 -4.97 3.77 -7.31
C LEU A 66 -4.19 3.24 -8.54
N ALA A 67 -4.63 3.59 -9.75
CA ALA A 67 -3.86 3.30 -10.96
C ALA A 67 -2.70 4.30 -11.15
N ASP A 68 -2.84 5.52 -10.64
CA ASP A 68 -1.85 6.59 -10.78
C ASP A 68 -0.74 6.45 -9.72
N ASP A 69 0.48 6.23 -10.17
CA ASP A 69 1.67 6.03 -9.33
C ASP A 69 2.11 7.31 -8.59
N PHE A 70 1.74 8.50 -9.09
CA PHE A 70 2.09 9.79 -8.51
C PHE A 70 1.09 10.29 -7.47
N ALA A 71 -0.10 9.67 -7.38
CA ALA A 71 -1.10 10.05 -6.40
C ALA A 71 -0.65 9.69 -4.98
N PHE A 72 -0.86 10.60 -4.04
CA PHE A 72 -0.65 10.36 -2.61
C PHE A 72 -1.83 9.61 -2.00
N LEU A 73 -1.55 8.75 -1.01
CA LEU A 73 -2.58 8.01 -0.29
C LEU A 73 -3.49 8.94 0.54
N SER A 74 -2.96 10.07 1.02
CA SER A 74 -3.70 11.12 1.76
C SER A 74 -4.78 11.80 0.91
N GLN A 75 -4.59 11.87 -0.41
CA GLN A 75 -5.59 12.42 -1.35
C GLN A 75 -6.72 11.43 -1.69
N LEU A 76 -6.60 10.20 -1.19
CA LEU A 76 -7.58 9.15 -1.34
C LEU A 76 -8.41 9.06 -0.06
N PRO A 77 -9.73 8.86 -0.14
CA PRO A 77 -10.56 8.53 1.02
C PRO A 77 -10.28 7.10 1.52
N LEU A 78 -9.03 6.82 1.88
CA LEU A 78 -8.59 5.57 2.50
C LEU A 78 -8.82 5.65 4.00
N LYS A 79 -9.43 4.60 4.56
CA LYS A 79 -9.50 4.41 6.02
C LYS A 79 -8.33 3.55 6.48
N SER A 80 -7.88 3.76 7.70
CA SER A 80 -6.76 3.03 8.35
C SER A 80 -6.98 1.52 8.55
N SER A 81 -8.11 0.98 8.09
CA SER A 81 -8.48 -0.45 8.15
C SER A 81 -9.24 -0.90 6.90
N LEU A 82 -8.95 -0.29 5.75
CA LEU A 82 -9.64 -0.58 4.51
C LEU A 82 -9.26 -1.96 3.95
N LYS A 83 -10.27 -2.74 3.55
CA LYS A 83 -10.10 -3.94 2.74
C LYS A 83 -10.26 -3.61 1.26
N MET A 84 -9.26 -3.95 0.46
CA MET A 84 -9.31 -3.85 -1.00
C MET A 84 -8.90 -5.16 -1.65
N THR A 85 -9.29 -5.36 -2.90
CA THR A 85 -8.90 -6.55 -3.67
C THR A 85 -7.84 -6.16 -4.69
N MET A 86 -6.76 -6.93 -4.80
CA MET A 86 -5.80 -6.78 -5.88
C MET A 86 -5.99 -7.89 -6.90
N ILE A 87 -5.90 -7.53 -8.18
CA ILE A 87 -5.77 -8.46 -9.31
C ILE A 87 -4.39 -8.24 -9.93
N GLY A 88 -3.65 -9.29 -10.23
CA GLY A 88 -2.35 -9.19 -10.88
C GLY A 88 -1.64 -10.53 -10.97
#